data_AF-A0A368P5A3-F1
#
_entry.id   AF-A0A368P5A3-F1
#
_cell.length_a   1.000
_cell.length_b   1.000
_cell.length_c   1.000
_cell.angle_alpha   90.00
_cell.angle_beta   90.00
_cell.angle_gamma   90.00
#
_symmetry.space_group_name_H-M   'P 1'
#
loop_
_entity.id
_entity.type
_entity.pdbx_description
1 polymer ?
#
loop_
_entity_poly.entity_id
_entity_poly.type
_entity_poly.pdbx_seq_one_letter_code
_entity_poly.pdbx_strand_id
1 'polypeptide(L)'
;MSENFDNFPRLKEAKASIERLEKVEWPKINDFTSSDEFLKKVEEIIFNEFEILPNIFKLFKTSDFNLPIFRVREVDSFSNINQFSEHSYPPINLTGFNRCNFPKSPVFYCSNNPMTALMEVVRDSDYKQRKFCISKWELIDSEQQFAFQTFLQTELHQENNFGVLKESEIEQLEQPFENKLGEDRKAGLAEYLKFLHSAFISDESYALSASIAHRTLNAKHNLATDILMYPSIQTQYKGVNMAITPNFVDNMMRVQRFYIVELENYNPITGKFNITFSKYGDIEKNIIFWKNINPKDEIYKEYIMSDFKGLMEDNYEWKFNEIKK
;
A
#
# COMPACT_ATOMS: atom_id res chain seq x y z
N MET A 1 1.54 -24.06 -27.29
CA MET A 1 2.44 -22.93 -27.60
C MET A 1 3.79 -23.52 -27.91
N SER A 2 4.47 -23.09 -28.98
CA SER A 2 5.87 -23.53 -29.20
C SER A 2 6.70 -23.09 -28.00
N GLU A 3 7.45 -24.01 -27.40
CA GLU A 3 8.32 -23.84 -26.22
C GLU A 3 9.54 -22.97 -26.55
N ASN A 4 9.34 -21.79 -27.13
CA ASN A 4 10.39 -20.83 -27.34
C ASN A 4 10.37 -19.80 -26.21
N PHE A 5 11.22 -19.99 -25.22
CA PHE A 5 11.45 -19.05 -24.12
C PHE A 5 12.56 -18.03 -24.43
N ASP A 6 12.93 -17.85 -25.69
CA ASP A 6 14.06 -16.99 -26.07
C ASP A 6 13.82 -15.51 -25.77
N ASN A 7 12.56 -15.08 -25.68
CA ASN A 7 12.16 -13.71 -25.36
C ASN A 7 12.34 -13.35 -23.87
N PHE A 8 12.67 -14.31 -22.99
CA PHE A 8 12.90 -14.06 -21.56
C PHE A 8 14.38 -13.79 -21.30
N PRO A 9 14.80 -12.70 -20.64
CA PRO A 9 16.20 -12.34 -20.52
C PRO A 9 16.98 -13.38 -19.70
N ARG A 10 18.20 -13.71 -20.14
CA ARG A 10 19.20 -14.38 -19.31
C ARG A 10 19.74 -13.43 -18.25
N LEU A 11 20.39 -13.95 -17.20
CA LEU A 11 20.87 -13.12 -16.09
C LEU A 11 21.80 -11.98 -16.55
N LYS A 12 22.73 -12.26 -17.47
CA LYS A 12 23.65 -11.25 -18.00
C LYS A 12 22.93 -10.16 -18.80
N GLU A 13 21.91 -10.54 -19.57
CA GLU A 13 21.11 -9.63 -20.39
C GLU A 13 20.24 -8.74 -19.49
N ALA A 14 19.62 -9.32 -18.46
CA ALA A 14 18.85 -8.59 -17.46
C ALA A 14 19.71 -7.52 -16.77
N LYS A 15 20.89 -7.88 -16.27
CA LYS A 15 21.81 -6.93 -15.62
C LYS A 15 22.23 -5.79 -16.54
N ALA A 16 22.62 -6.11 -17.77
CA ALA A 16 23.02 -5.08 -18.74
C ALA A 16 21.86 -4.11 -19.07
N SER A 17 20.63 -4.59 -19.10
CA SER A 17 19.43 -3.79 -19.38
C SER A 17 19.02 -2.94 -18.17
N ILE A 18 19.15 -3.49 -16.95
CA ILE A 18 18.99 -2.75 -15.69
C ILE A 18 19.98 -1.58 -15.62
N GLU A 19 21.27 -1.81 -15.90
CA GLU A 19 22.29 -0.75 -15.90
C GLU A 19 21.99 0.38 -16.91
N ARG A 20 21.25 0.09 -17.99
CA ARG A 20 20.78 1.10 -18.94
C ARG A 20 19.57 1.85 -18.39
N LEU A 21 18.58 1.14 -17.85
CA LEU A 21 17.39 1.73 -17.23
C LEU A 21 17.70 2.64 -16.04
N GLU A 22 18.69 2.29 -15.21
CA GLU A 22 19.15 3.11 -14.09
C GLU A 22 19.70 4.48 -14.52
N LYS A 23 20.10 4.61 -15.79
CA LYS A 23 20.62 5.86 -16.37
C LYS A 23 19.55 6.65 -17.13
N VAL A 24 18.34 6.12 -17.26
CA VAL A 24 17.25 6.80 -17.97
C VAL A 24 16.71 7.94 -17.14
N GLU A 25 16.56 9.11 -17.76
CA GLU A 25 15.74 10.17 -17.21
C GLU A 25 14.26 9.87 -17.53
N TRP A 26 13.47 9.62 -16.49
CA TRP A 26 12.05 9.34 -16.66
C TRP A 26 11.29 10.59 -17.13
N PRO A 27 10.30 10.43 -18.04
CA PRO A 27 9.46 11.54 -18.47
C PRO A 27 8.72 12.16 -17.28
N LYS A 28 8.37 13.45 -17.37
CA LYS A 28 7.52 14.11 -16.37
C LYS A 28 6.08 14.14 -16.88
N ILE A 29 5.12 13.83 -16.01
CA ILE A 29 3.70 13.79 -16.40
C ILE A 29 3.20 15.12 -17.02
N ASN A 30 3.76 16.25 -16.60
CA ASN A 30 3.38 17.57 -17.10
C ASN A 30 3.84 17.84 -18.54
N ASP A 31 4.71 17.00 -19.10
CA ASP A 31 5.19 17.12 -20.48
C ASP A 31 4.20 16.53 -21.50
N PHE A 32 3.07 15.96 -21.03
CA PHE A 32 2.10 15.21 -21.84
C PHE A 32 0.70 15.79 -21.73
N THR A 33 -0.11 15.61 -22.78
CA THR A 33 -1.50 16.11 -22.79
C THR A 33 -2.47 15.19 -22.07
N SER A 34 -2.12 13.91 -21.95
CA SER A 34 -2.92 12.89 -21.29
C SER A 34 -2.06 11.86 -20.55
N SER A 35 -2.65 11.20 -19.54
CA SER A 35 -1.99 10.10 -18.82
C SER A 35 -1.69 8.90 -19.73
N ASP A 36 -2.51 8.65 -20.76
CA ASP A 36 -2.30 7.55 -21.71
C ASP A 36 -1.02 7.75 -22.55
N GLU A 37 -0.76 8.98 -23.01
CA GLU A 37 0.48 9.30 -23.74
C GLU A 37 1.71 9.12 -22.86
N PHE A 38 1.62 9.60 -21.61
CA PHE A 38 2.68 9.45 -20.62
C PHE A 38 2.97 7.97 -20.32
N LEU A 39 1.92 7.18 -20.04
CA LEU A 39 2.00 5.74 -19.78
C LEU A 39 2.67 5.02 -20.93
N LYS A 40 2.23 5.27 -22.16
CA LYS A 40 2.81 4.69 -23.35
C LYS A 40 4.31 5.00 -23.44
N LYS A 41 4.72 6.23 -23.12
CA LYS A 41 6.13 6.60 -23.16
C LYS A 41 6.98 5.88 -22.12
N VAL A 42 6.49 5.74 -20.89
CA VAL A 42 7.16 4.97 -19.84
C VAL A 42 7.25 3.49 -20.23
N GLU A 43 6.16 2.92 -20.77
CA GLU A 43 6.15 1.55 -21.26
C GLU A 43 7.13 1.33 -22.41
N GLU A 44 7.20 2.24 -23.38
CA GLU A 44 8.18 2.18 -24.48
C GLU A 44 9.62 2.13 -23.96
N ILE A 45 9.96 2.95 -22.95
CA ILE A 45 11.29 2.94 -22.34
C ILE A 45 11.60 1.57 -21.73
N ILE A 46 10.67 1.01 -20.97
CA ILE A 46 10.85 -0.30 -20.34
C ILE A 46 10.93 -1.39 -21.41
N PHE A 47 10.04 -1.36 -22.40
CA PHE A 47 9.94 -2.37 -23.45
C PHE A 47 11.12 -2.39 -24.42
N ASN A 48 11.81 -1.26 -24.60
CA ASN A 48 13.06 -1.20 -25.35
C ASN A 48 14.21 -1.97 -24.66
N GLU A 49 14.12 -2.15 -23.35
CA GLU A 49 15.13 -2.84 -22.55
C GLU A 49 14.71 -4.27 -22.19
N PHE A 50 13.40 -4.48 -21.99
CA PHE A 50 12.80 -5.76 -21.70
C PHE A 50 11.51 -5.93 -22.50
N GLU A 51 11.47 -6.86 -23.45
CA GLU A 51 10.26 -7.11 -24.27
C GLU A 51 9.03 -7.56 -23.46
N ILE A 52 9.21 -7.85 -22.18
CA ILE A 52 8.20 -8.34 -21.25
C ILE A 52 8.23 -7.49 -19.98
N LEU A 53 7.07 -7.37 -19.31
CA LEU A 53 6.97 -6.84 -17.95
C LEU A 53 6.31 -7.91 -17.08
N PRO A 54 7.06 -8.58 -16.17
CA PRO A 54 6.50 -9.65 -15.36
C PRO A 54 5.51 -9.08 -14.35
N ASN A 55 4.29 -9.59 -14.36
CA ASN A 55 3.28 -9.34 -13.34
C ASN A 55 3.05 -10.64 -12.57
N ILE A 56 3.53 -10.71 -11.33
CA ILE A 56 3.22 -11.81 -10.42
C ILE A 56 2.08 -11.36 -9.54
N PHE A 57 0.97 -12.10 -9.59
CA PHE A 57 -0.15 -11.89 -8.68
C PHE A 57 -0.61 -13.23 -8.15
N LYS A 58 -1.28 -13.17 -7.00
CA LYS A 58 -1.90 -14.32 -6.33
C LYS A 58 -3.39 -14.07 -6.26
N LEU A 59 -4.17 -15.15 -6.31
CA LEU A 59 -5.61 -15.10 -6.07
C LEU A 59 -5.88 -15.51 -4.63
N PHE A 60 -6.57 -14.65 -3.89
CA PHE A 60 -6.97 -14.92 -2.51
C PHE A 60 -8.48 -14.94 -2.38
N LYS A 61 -9.00 -15.77 -1.47
CA LYS A 61 -10.32 -15.54 -0.89
C LYS A 61 -10.18 -14.60 0.31
N THR A 62 -11.27 -13.95 0.67
CA THR A 62 -11.31 -13.06 1.84
C THR A 62 -10.97 -13.79 3.14
N SER A 63 -11.40 -15.06 3.28
CA SER A 63 -11.05 -15.95 4.40
C SER A 63 -9.55 -16.20 4.56
N ASP A 64 -8.80 -16.11 3.46
CA ASP A 64 -7.36 -16.39 3.43
C ASP A 64 -6.52 -15.11 3.62
N PHE A 65 -7.17 -13.94 3.66
CA PHE A 65 -6.52 -12.64 3.75
C PHE A 65 -6.79 -11.96 5.09
N ASN A 66 -5.99 -12.32 6.08
CA ASN A 66 -6.13 -11.83 7.47
C ASN A 66 -5.31 -10.57 7.78
N LEU A 67 -5.02 -9.75 6.76
CA LEU A 67 -4.20 -8.56 6.94
C LEU A 67 -5.04 -7.40 7.48
N PRO A 68 -4.68 -6.77 8.61
CA PRO A 68 -5.36 -5.58 9.09
C PRO A 68 -5.23 -4.43 8.09
N ILE A 69 -6.28 -3.62 7.92
CA ILE A 69 -6.28 -2.50 6.97
C ILE A 69 -6.56 -1.20 7.73
N PHE A 70 -5.58 -0.30 7.73
CA PHE A 70 -5.69 0.98 8.42
C PHE A 70 -5.43 2.13 7.47
N ARG A 71 -6.24 3.18 7.57
CA ARG A 71 -6.05 4.43 6.83
C ARG A 71 -6.09 5.61 7.78
N VAL A 72 -5.21 6.58 7.53
CA VAL A 72 -5.15 7.82 8.27
C VAL A 72 -5.45 9.01 7.38
N ARG A 73 -6.12 10.02 7.94
CA ARG A 73 -6.29 11.35 7.37
C ARG A 73 -6.18 12.39 8.47
N GLU A 74 -5.73 13.59 8.14
CA GLU A 74 -5.79 14.73 9.06
C GLU A 74 -7.25 15.18 9.26
N VAL A 75 -7.63 15.47 10.51
CA VAL A 75 -9.00 15.85 10.90
C VAL A 75 -9.45 17.12 10.19
N ASP A 76 -8.56 18.08 10.00
CA ASP A 76 -8.90 19.35 9.36
C ASP A 76 -9.03 19.23 7.82
N SER A 77 -8.71 18.05 7.26
CA SER A 77 -8.89 17.78 5.82
C SER A 77 -10.28 17.28 5.44
N PHE A 78 -11.16 17.03 6.43
CA PHE A 78 -12.51 16.56 6.19
C PHE A 78 -13.46 17.73 5.93
N SER A 79 -14.34 17.58 4.93
CA SER A 79 -15.49 18.49 4.76
C SER A 79 -16.59 18.12 5.75
N ASN A 80 -16.77 16.81 5.99
CA ASN A 80 -17.68 16.23 6.96
C ASN A 80 -17.10 14.93 7.50
N ILE A 81 -16.43 15.01 8.66
CA ILE A 81 -15.81 13.87 9.33
C ILE A 81 -16.80 12.77 9.72
N ASN A 82 -18.11 13.05 9.75
CA ASN A 82 -19.14 12.08 10.12
C ASN A 82 -19.60 11.20 8.95
N GLN A 83 -19.17 11.49 7.71
CA GLN A 83 -19.46 10.68 6.54
C GLN A 83 -18.35 9.65 6.31
N PHE A 84 -18.68 8.36 6.37
CA PHE A 84 -17.70 7.29 6.17
C PHE A 84 -17.05 7.31 4.78
N SER A 85 -17.75 7.81 3.76
CA SER A 85 -17.20 8.00 2.41
C SER A 85 -15.99 8.93 2.37
N GLU A 86 -15.93 9.94 3.26
CA GLU A 86 -14.76 10.79 3.36
C GLU A 86 -13.55 10.07 3.95
N HIS A 87 -13.73 8.95 4.66
CA HIS A 87 -12.61 8.14 5.12
C HIS A 87 -12.12 7.16 4.05
N SER A 88 -12.83 7.04 2.92
CA SER A 88 -12.46 6.21 1.77
C SER A 88 -11.50 6.93 0.81
N TYR A 89 -11.30 6.40 -0.39
CA TYR A 89 -10.48 7.00 -1.46
C TYR A 89 -10.99 8.40 -1.87
N PRO A 90 -10.10 9.28 -2.37
CA PRO A 90 -10.49 10.64 -2.70
C PRO A 90 -11.45 10.67 -3.92
N PRO A 91 -12.32 11.69 -4.01
CA PRO A 91 -13.08 11.96 -5.23
C PRO A 91 -12.18 12.10 -6.46
N ILE A 92 -12.68 11.70 -7.63
CA ILE A 92 -11.97 11.73 -8.93
C ILE A 92 -11.37 13.12 -9.20
N ASN A 93 -12.11 14.20 -8.92
CA ASN A 93 -11.69 15.58 -9.16
C ASN A 93 -10.64 16.10 -8.17
N LEU A 94 -10.43 15.42 -7.04
CA LEU A 94 -9.40 15.75 -6.03
C LEU A 94 -8.20 14.80 -6.11
N THR A 95 -8.23 13.84 -7.03
CA THR A 95 -7.18 12.86 -7.20
C THR A 95 -6.01 13.50 -7.93
N GLY A 96 -4.87 13.66 -7.22
CA GLY A 96 -3.60 14.11 -7.79
C GLY A 96 -2.74 12.96 -8.31
N PHE A 97 -1.49 13.25 -8.69
CA PHE A 97 -0.50 12.26 -9.12
C PHE A 97 0.31 11.75 -7.92
N ASN A 98 0.31 10.44 -7.66
CA ASN A 98 1.10 9.81 -6.60
C ASN A 98 1.61 8.42 -7.03
N ARG A 99 2.42 7.78 -6.19
CA ARG A 99 3.08 6.48 -6.42
C ARG A 99 2.21 5.39 -7.06
N CYS A 100 0.94 5.27 -6.71
CA CYS A 100 0.06 4.21 -7.24
C CYS A 100 -1.09 4.74 -8.08
N ASN A 101 -1.12 6.02 -8.43
CA ASN A 101 -2.30 6.60 -9.06
C ASN A 101 -2.03 7.83 -9.93
N PHE A 102 -2.80 7.93 -11.02
CA PHE A 102 -2.85 9.10 -11.88
C PHE A 102 -3.94 10.08 -11.46
N PRO A 103 -3.87 11.36 -11.91
CA PRO A 103 -5.01 12.25 -11.82
C PRO A 103 -6.28 11.58 -12.37
N LYS A 104 -7.41 11.81 -11.70
CA LYS A 104 -8.72 11.18 -12.02
C LYS A 104 -8.80 9.65 -11.88
N SER A 105 -7.77 8.99 -11.37
CA SER A 105 -7.76 7.54 -11.11
C SER A 105 -7.54 7.29 -9.63
N PRO A 106 -8.55 7.47 -8.75
CA PRO A 106 -8.34 7.37 -7.31
C PRO A 106 -7.97 5.95 -6.88
N VAL A 107 -7.23 5.86 -5.77
CA VAL A 107 -6.97 4.60 -5.07
C VAL A 107 -7.16 4.82 -3.57
N PHE A 108 -7.51 3.74 -2.87
CA PHE A 108 -7.57 3.74 -1.41
C PHE A 108 -6.19 3.37 -0.85
N TYR A 109 -5.44 4.39 -0.42
CA TYR A 109 -4.19 4.20 0.30
C TYR A 109 -4.44 3.83 1.75
N CYS A 110 -3.78 2.76 2.19
CA CYS A 110 -3.83 2.26 3.56
C CYS A 110 -2.53 1.51 3.90
N SER A 111 -2.41 1.04 5.13
CA SER A 111 -1.27 0.26 5.62
C SER A 111 -1.73 -0.90 6.48
N ASN A 112 -0.83 -1.86 6.71
CA ASN A 112 -1.12 -3.05 7.50
C ASN A 112 -1.20 -2.81 9.03
N ASN A 113 -0.84 -1.61 9.47
CA ASN A 113 -0.66 -1.25 10.87
C ASN A 113 -0.99 0.23 11.07
N PRO A 114 -1.70 0.63 12.15
CA PRO A 114 -2.13 2.02 12.33
C PRO A 114 -0.97 3.00 12.43
N MET A 115 0.17 2.61 13.03
CA MET A 115 1.32 3.52 13.12
C MET A 115 1.99 3.75 11.77
N THR A 116 2.08 2.71 10.93
CA THR A 116 2.57 2.86 9.55
C THR A 116 1.68 3.83 8.77
N ALA A 117 0.36 3.65 8.86
CA ALA A 117 -0.59 4.55 8.20
C ALA A 117 -0.50 5.99 8.73
N LEU A 118 -0.27 6.18 10.04
CA LEU A 118 -0.06 7.50 10.64
C LEU A 118 1.22 8.15 10.12
N MET A 119 2.32 7.40 10.05
CA MET A 119 3.61 7.92 9.55
C MET A 119 3.57 8.32 8.07
N GLU A 120 2.78 7.64 7.24
CA GLU A 120 2.58 8.02 5.84
C GLU A 120 1.89 9.38 5.66
N VAL A 121 1.12 9.83 6.65
CA VAL A 121 0.44 11.14 6.66
C VAL A 121 1.28 12.20 7.37
N VAL A 122 1.92 11.84 8.49
CA VAL A 122 2.78 12.74 9.26
C VAL A 122 4.05 13.10 8.47
N ARG A 123 4.72 12.09 7.89
CA ARG A 123 5.99 12.24 7.16
C ARG A 123 7.00 13.07 7.97
N ASP A 124 7.69 14.02 7.33
CA ASP A 124 8.64 14.96 7.96
C ASP A 124 8.01 16.31 8.34
N SER A 125 6.68 16.42 8.36
CA SER A 125 5.99 17.67 8.67
C SER A 125 5.87 17.93 10.18
N ASP A 126 5.66 19.18 10.58
CA ASP A 126 5.29 19.48 11.96
C ASP A 126 3.91 18.86 12.25
N TYR A 127 3.92 17.82 13.08
CA TYR A 127 2.73 17.06 13.48
C TYR A 127 2.18 17.51 14.83
N LYS A 128 2.89 18.39 15.54
CA LYS A 128 2.48 18.80 16.87
C LYS A 128 1.15 19.57 16.77
N GLN A 129 0.25 19.29 17.71
CA GLN A 129 -1.10 19.91 17.78
C GLN A 129 -2.05 19.52 16.65
N ARG A 130 -1.64 18.66 15.72
CA ARG A 130 -2.51 18.15 14.65
C ARG A 130 -3.23 16.90 15.11
N LYS A 131 -4.48 16.79 14.69
CA LYS A 131 -5.33 15.62 14.96
C LYS A 131 -5.45 14.78 13.71
N PHE A 132 -5.34 13.48 13.89
CA PHE A 132 -5.44 12.49 12.84
C PHE A 132 -6.61 11.57 13.13
N CYS A 133 -7.39 11.26 12.10
CA CYS A 133 -8.40 10.22 12.14
C CYS A 133 -7.81 8.94 11.55
N ILE A 134 -7.69 7.91 12.39
CA ILE A 134 -7.36 6.55 11.97
C ILE A 134 -8.67 5.78 11.79
N SER A 135 -8.86 5.17 10.63
CA SER A 135 -9.97 4.27 10.32
C SER A 135 -9.44 2.86 10.11
N LYS A 136 -10.11 1.87 10.73
CA LYS A 136 -9.84 0.45 10.50
C LYS A 136 -10.88 -0.12 9.56
N TRP A 137 -10.42 -0.89 8.58
CA TRP A 137 -11.24 -1.52 7.56
C TRP A 137 -11.08 -3.04 7.61
N GLU A 138 -12.09 -3.74 7.15
CA GLU A 138 -12.07 -5.19 6.98
C GLU A 138 -12.64 -5.58 5.62
N LEU A 139 -12.27 -6.77 5.17
CA LEU A 139 -12.91 -7.40 4.03
C LEU A 139 -14.27 -7.98 4.45
N ILE A 140 -15.27 -7.86 3.57
CA ILE A 140 -16.56 -8.52 3.72
C ILE A 140 -16.37 -10.00 3.33
N ASP A 141 -16.76 -10.90 4.23
CA ASP A 141 -16.64 -12.35 3.98
C ASP A 141 -17.32 -12.75 2.67
N SER A 142 -16.56 -13.43 1.82
CA SER A 142 -16.93 -13.76 0.45
C SER A 142 -16.04 -14.87 -0.10
N GLU A 143 -16.67 -15.79 -0.83
CA GLU A 143 -16.02 -16.85 -1.59
C GLU A 143 -15.38 -16.35 -2.90
N GLN A 144 -15.67 -15.10 -3.30
CA GLN A 144 -15.09 -14.50 -4.49
C GLN A 144 -13.58 -14.31 -4.29
N GLN A 145 -12.82 -14.76 -5.30
CA GLN A 145 -11.38 -14.52 -5.33
C GLN A 145 -11.06 -13.10 -5.82
N PHE A 146 -9.98 -12.53 -5.31
CA PHE A 146 -9.45 -11.25 -5.73
C PHE A 146 -7.95 -11.33 -6.04
N ALA A 147 -7.48 -10.45 -6.91
CA ALA A 147 -6.09 -10.41 -7.35
C ALA A 147 -5.25 -9.54 -6.41
N PHE A 148 -4.21 -10.14 -5.84
CA PHE A 148 -3.26 -9.49 -4.95
C PHE A 148 -1.87 -9.51 -5.56
N GLN A 149 -1.23 -8.34 -5.61
CA GLN A 149 0.12 -8.18 -6.13
C GLN A 149 0.99 -7.48 -5.10
N THR A 150 2.29 -7.79 -5.07
CA THR A 150 3.23 -7.10 -4.20
C THR A 150 4.42 -6.53 -4.94
N PHE A 151 5.02 -5.50 -4.34
CA PHE A 151 6.28 -4.88 -4.75
C PHE A 151 7.33 -5.06 -3.62
N LEU A 152 7.47 -6.28 -3.11
CA LEU A 152 8.30 -6.59 -1.93
C LEU A 152 9.72 -7.10 -2.26
N GLN A 153 10.11 -7.14 -3.54
CA GLN A 153 11.43 -7.65 -3.99
C GLN A 153 12.55 -6.61 -3.80
N THR A 154 12.54 -5.93 -2.65
CA THR A 154 13.55 -4.97 -2.20
C THR A 154 14.09 -5.41 -0.84
N GLU A 155 15.03 -4.67 -0.27
CA GLU A 155 15.46 -4.88 1.11
C GLU A 155 14.32 -4.50 2.06
N LEU A 156 13.92 -5.45 2.91
CA LEU A 156 12.91 -5.24 3.94
C LEU A 156 13.60 -5.17 5.31
N HIS A 157 13.03 -4.42 6.23
CA HIS A 157 13.51 -4.43 7.61
C HIS A 157 13.34 -5.82 8.23
N GLN A 158 14.24 -6.23 9.13
CA GLN A 158 14.17 -7.53 9.81
C GLN A 158 12.86 -7.76 10.60
N GLU A 159 12.19 -6.69 11.01
CA GLU A 159 10.89 -6.72 11.70
C GLU A 159 9.69 -6.82 10.74
N ASN A 160 9.94 -6.75 9.43
CA ASN A 160 8.90 -6.85 8.42
C ASN A 160 8.54 -8.33 8.19
N ASN A 161 7.36 -8.73 8.68
CA ASN A 161 6.89 -10.11 8.62
C ASN A 161 6.44 -10.57 7.21
N PHE A 162 6.55 -9.72 6.18
CA PHE A 162 6.17 -10.05 4.80
C PHE A 162 7.33 -10.61 3.96
N GLY A 163 8.50 -10.87 4.55
CA GLY A 163 9.63 -11.52 3.87
C GLY A 163 9.26 -12.88 3.25
N VAL A 164 8.36 -13.64 3.86
CA VAL A 164 7.87 -14.92 3.32
C VAL A 164 7.13 -14.75 1.99
N LEU A 165 6.42 -13.63 1.80
CA LEU A 165 5.76 -13.34 0.52
C LEU A 165 6.78 -13.10 -0.59
N LYS A 166 7.86 -12.38 -0.28
CA LYS A 166 8.98 -12.12 -1.18
C LYS A 166 9.64 -13.42 -1.66
N GLU A 167 9.93 -14.35 -0.76
CA GLU A 167 10.53 -15.63 -1.13
C GLU A 167 9.59 -16.45 -2.03
N SER A 168 8.32 -16.53 -1.64
CA SER A 168 7.29 -17.26 -2.39
C SER A 168 7.06 -16.73 -3.81
N GLU A 169 7.20 -15.42 -4.05
CA GLU A 169 7.05 -14.85 -5.41
C GLU A 169 8.13 -15.33 -6.38
N ILE A 170 9.38 -15.45 -5.93
CA ILE A 170 10.49 -15.91 -6.78
C ILE A 170 10.30 -17.38 -7.14
N GLU A 171 9.80 -18.20 -6.22
CA GLU A 171 9.46 -19.60 -6.49
C GLU A 171 8.31 -19.72 -7.51
N GLN A 172 7.38 -18.78 -7.49
CA GLN A 172 6.22 -18.77 -8.40
C GLN A 172 6.55 -18.31 -9.82
N LEU A 173 7.71 -17.67 -10.05
CA LEU A 173 8.12 -17.21 -11.39
C LEU A 173 8.14 -18.34 -12.43
N GLU A 174 8.41 -19.58 -12.03
CA GLU A 174 8.50 -20.73 -12.95
C GLU A 174 7.17 -21.40 -13.25
N GLN A 175 6.14 -21.17 -12.42
CA GLN A 175 4.86 -21.86 -12.55
C GLN A 175 4.20 -21.66 -13.92
N PRO A 176 4.16 -20.44 -14.50
CA PRO A 176 3.60 -20.24 -15.84
C PRO A 176 4.36 -20.99 -16.95
N PHE A 177 5.59 -21.40 -16.67
CA PHE A 177 6.46 -22.09 -17.61
C PHE A 177 6.50 -23.60 -17.39
N GLU A 178 5.64 -24.15 -16.52
CA GLU A 178 5.64 -25.58 -16.16
C GLU A 178 7.02 -26.07 -15.68
N ASN A 179 7.81 -25.19 -15.03
CA ASN A 179 9.20 -25.42 -14.63
C ASN A 179 10.16 -25.74 -15.79
N LYS A 180 9.86 -25.26 -17.00
CA LYS A 180 10.70 -25.41 -18.20
C LYS A 180 11.55 -24.17 -18.49
N LEU A 181 11.43 -23.12 -17.69
CA LEU A 181 12.28 -21.93 -17.77
C LEU A 181 13.65 -22.29 -17.20
N GLY A 182 14.67 -22.44 -18.06
CA GLY A 182 16.01 -22.79 -17.58
C GLY A 182 16.55 -21.80 -16.54
N GLU A 183 17.38 -22.29 -15.61
CA GLU A 183 17.86 -21.54 -14.43
C GLU A 183 18.44 -20.15 -14.73
N ASP A 184 19.18 -20.00 -15.84
CA ASP A 184 19.76 -18.71 -16.23
C ASP A 184 18.69 -17.66 -16.59
N ARG A 185 17.59 -18.08 -17.24
CA ARG A 185 16.45 -17.19 -17.56
C ARG A 185 15.58 -16.94 -16.34
N LYS A 186 15.40 -17.93 -15.47
CA LYS A 186 14.77 -17.74 -14.15
C LYS A 186 15.51 -16.68 -13.34
N ALA A 187 16.84 -16.79 -13.26
CA ALA A 187 17.68 -15.81 -12.59
C ALA A 187 17.57 -14.42 -13.23
N GLY A 188 17.53 -14.33 -14.57
CA GLY A 188 17.30 -13.07 -15.28
C GLY A 188 15.96 -12.42 -14.97
N LEU A 189 14.86 -13.19 -14.97
CA LEU A 189 13.54 -12.72 -14.57
C LEU A 189 13.50 -12.26 -13.12
N ALA A 190 14.09 -13.04 -12.21
CA ALA A 190 14.16 -12.69 -10.79
C ALA A 190 14.93 -11.38 -10.57
N GLU A 191 16.05 -11.18 -11.28
CA GLU A 191 16.83 -9.94 -11.20
C GLU A 191 16.03 -8.75 -11.73
N TYR A 192 15.31 -8.95 -12.85
CA TYR A 192 14.47 -7.91 -13.41
C TYR A 192 13.31 -7.53 -12.47
N LEU A 193 12.65 -8.51 -11.87
CA LEU A 193 11.59 -8.27 -10.89
C LEU A 193 12.10 -7.48 -9.66
N LYS A 194 13.27 -7.85 -9.14
CA LYS A 194 13.92 -7.11 -8.04
C LYS A 194 14.19 -5.66 -8.41
N PHE A 195 14.71 -5.42 -9.63
CA PHE A 195 14.89 -4.07 -10.14
C PHE A 195 13.57 -3.30 -10.18
N LEU A 196 12.52 -3.86 -10.81
CA LEU A 196 11.22 -3.19 -10.93
C LEU A 196 10.64 -2.84 -9.56
N HIS A 197 10.69 -3.76 -8.60
CA HIS A 197 10.18 -3.53 -7.25
C HIS A 197 11.03 -2.50 -6.49
N SER A 198 12.35 -2.54 -6.62
CA SER A 198 13.23 -1.55 -5.98
C SER A 198 13.01 -0.16 -6.57
N ALA A 199 12.97 -0.07 -7.90
CA ALA A 199 12.74 1.17 -8.63
C ALA A 199 11.33 1.74 -8.35
N PHE A 200 10.31 0.89 -8.18
CA PHE A 200 8.97 1.31 -7.75
C PHE A 200 8.99 2.05 -6.41
N ILE A 201 9.87 1.64 -5.49
CA ILE A 201 9.99 2.24 -4.15
C ILE A 201 10.87 3.49 -4.18
N SER A 202 12.01 3.45 -4.87
CA SER A 202 12.95 4.57 -4.93
C SER A 202 12.55 5.67 -5.92
N ASP A 203 11.50 5.48 -6.72
CA ASP A 203 11.01 6.50 -7.65
C ASP A 203 10.38 7.68 -6.91
N GLU A 204 11.13 8.79 -6.87
CA GLU A 204 10.72 10.07 -6.30
C GLU A 204 9.80 10.88 -7.22
N SER A 205 9.91 10.66 -8.54
CA SER A 205 9.12 11.37 -9.56
C SER A 205 7.70 10.81 -9.71
N TYR A 206 7.48 9.60 -9.20
CA TYR A 206 6.33 8.74 -9.44
C TYR A 206 6.10 8.30 -10.89
N ALA A 207 7.03 8.61 -11.80
CA ALA A 207 6.86 8.30 -13.21
C ALA A 207 6.79 6.78 -13.46
N LEU A 208 7.73 6.03 -12.89
CA LEU A 208 7.79 4.59 -13.06
C LEU A 208 6.75 3.90 -12.17
N SER A 209 6.71 4.25 -10.90
CA SER A 209 5.86 3.62 -9.90
C SER A 209 4.38 3.77 -10.22
N ALA A 210 3.92 4.98 -10.55
CA ALA A 210 2.53 5.21 -10.91
C ALA A 210 2.17 4.47 -12.20
N SER A 211 3.09 4.41 -13.18
CA SER A 211 2.86 3.70 -14.45
C SER A 211 2.67 2.20 -14.25
N ILE A 212 3.55 1.55 -13.48
CA ILE A 212 3.45 0.11 -13.22
C ILE A 212 2.21 -0.20 -12.36
N ALA A 213 1.93 0.60 -11.33
CA ALA A 213 0.71 0.45 -10.54
C ALA A 213 -0.56 0.64 -11.38
N HIS A 214 -0.59 1.66 -12.25
CA HIS A 214 -1.76 1.93 -13.09
C HIS A 214 -2.03 0.79 -14.06
N ARG A 215 -1.00 0.26 -14.71
CA ARG A 215 -1.10 -0.88 -15.63
C ARG A 215 -1.77 -2.09 -14.99
N THR A 216 -1.52 -2.34 -13.71
CA THR A 216 -2.02 -3.53 -12.99
C THR A 216 -3.36 -3.27 -12.32
N LEU A 217 -3.52 -2.16 -11.61
CA LEU A 217 -4.76 -1.76 -10.94
C LEU A 217 -5.90 -1.40 -11.91
N ASN A 218 -5.58 -0.91 -13.11
CA ASN A 218 -6.56 -0.46 -14.12
C ASN A 218 -6.55 -1.35 -15.38
N ALA A 219 -6.03 -2.58 -15.27
CA ALA A 219 -6.01 -3.51 -16.39
C ALA A 219 -7.44 -3.80 -16.90
N LYS A 220 -7.61 -3.89 -18.22
CA LYS A 220 -8.92 -4.11 -18.87
C LYS A 220 -9.27 -5.60 -18.94
N HIS A 221 -9.09 -6.33 -17.85
CA HIS A 221 -9.39 -7.76 -17.73
C HIS A 221 -9.74 -8.13 -16.28
N ASN A 222 -10.35 -9.30 -16.08
CA ASN A 222 -10.81 -9.79 -14.77
C ASN A 222 -9.69 -10.15 -13.77
N LEU A 223 -8.42 -10.10 -14.20
CA LEU A 223 -7.24 -10.27 -13.34
C LEU A 223 -6.56 -8.93 -13.02
N ALA A 224 -7.29 -7.81 -13.15
CA ALA A 224 -6.79 -6.52 -12.68
C ALA A 224 -6.52 -6.62 -11.18
N THR A 225 -5.40 -6.06 -10.73
CA THR A 225 -5.00 -6.12 -9.33
C THR A 225 -6.02 -5.37 -8.47
N ASP A 226 -6.60 -6.06 -7.48
CA ASP A 226 -7.54 -5.47 -6.53
C ASP A 226 -6.79 -4.77 -5.39
N ILE A 227 -5.74 -5.42 -4.89
CA ILE A 227 -4.88 -4.94 -3.80
C ILE A 227 -3.41 -5.02 -4.23
N LEU A 228 -2.72 -3.88 -4.26
CA LEU A 228 -1.29 -3.77 -4.52
C LEU A 228 -0.56 -3.41 -3.23
N MET A 229 0.32 -4.30 -2.74
CA MET A 229 1.10 -4.12 -1.52
C MET A 229 2.53 -3.66 -1.82
N TYR A 230 3.06 -2.75 -1.01
CA TYR A 230 4.44 -2.27 -1.14
C TYR A 230 5.03 -1.81 0.20
N PRO A 231 6.36 -1.85 0.41
CA PRO A 231 6.96 -1.40 1.67
C PRO A 231 6.73 0.08 1.96
N SER A 232 6.61 0.43 3.25
CA SER A 232 6.53 1.83 3.69
C SER A 232 7.92 2.42 3.89
N ILE A 233 8.26 3.44 3.10
CA ILE A 233 9.52 4.21 3.26
C ILE A 233 9.51 4.96 4.60
N GLN A 234 8.36 5.51 5.00
CA GLN A 234 8.21 6.33 6.21
C GLN A 234 8.47 5.55 7.50
N THR A 235 8.37 4.21 7.45
CA THR A 235 8.70 3.32 8.56
C THR A 235 9.98 2.53 8.33
N GLN A 236 10.87 2.99 7.43
CA GLN A 236 12.12 2.30 7.08
C GLN A 236 11.88 0.83 6.72
N TYR A 237 10.82 0.57 5.94
CA TYR A 237 10.42 -0.76 5.48
C TYR A 237 9.97 -1.74 6.59
N LYS A 238 9.66 -1.26 7.80
CA LYS A 238 9.07 -2.09 8.87
C LYS A 238 7.63 -2.50 8.57
N GLY A 239 6.83 -1.54 8.09
CA GLY A 239 5.45 -1.78 7.66
C GLY A 239 5.29 -1.87 6.15
N VAL A 240 4.09 -2.22 5.71
CA VAL A 240 3.68 -2.19 4.30
C VAL A 240 2.46 -1.31 4.10
N ASN A 241 2.43 -0.67 2.96
CA ASN A 241 1.31 0.07 2.42
C ASN A 241 0.55 -0.80 1.42
N MET A 242 -0.68 -0.41 1.17
CA MET A 242 -1.55 -1.00 0.16
C MET A 242 -2.25 0.11 -0.63
N ALA A 243 -2.34 -0.08 -1.94
CA ALA A 243 -3.22 0.66 -2.82
C ALA A 243 -4.33 -0.28 -3.31
N ILE A 244 -5.57 0.08 -3.00
CA ILE A 244 -6.75 -0.73 -3.29
C ILE A 244 -7.66 0.00 -4.27
N THR A 245 -8.20 -0.71 -5.26
CA THR A 245 -9.07 -0.09 -6.27
C THR A 245 -10.39 0.38 -5.66
N PRO A 246 -10.97 1.50 -6.12
CA PRO A 246 -12.28 1.98 -5.67
C PRO A 246 -13.39 0.92 -5.73
N ASN A 247 -13.47 0.18 -6.83
CA ASN A 247 -14.47 -0.87 -7.00
C ASN A 247 -14.31 -1.99 -5.97
N PHE A 248 -13.07 -2.37 -5.62
CA PHE A 248 -12.86 -3.37 -4.59
C PHE A 248 -13.27 -2.84 -3.21
N VAL A 249 -12.92 -1.59 -2.88
CA VAL A 249 -13.34 -0.96 -1.62
C VAL A 249 -14.86 -0.94 -1.47
N ASP A 250 -15.56 -0.48 -2.51
CA ASP A 250 -17.02 -0.32 -2.45
C ASP A 250 -17.78 -1.64 -2.35
N ASN A 251 -17.25 -2.70 -2.97
CA ASN A 251 -17.95 -3.99 -3.05
C ASN A 251 -17.51 -5.00 -1.99
N MET A 252 -16.25 -4.93 -1.55
CA MET A 252 -15.61 -5.99 -0.77
C MET A 252 -15.08 -5.51 0.58
N MET A 253 -15.22 -4.22 0.92
CA MET A 253 -14.70 -3.68 2.17
C MET A 253 -15.76 -2.94 2.97
N ARG A 254 -15.58 -2.91 4.28
CA ARG A 254 -16.33 -2.02 5.17
C ARG A 254 -15.42 -1.48 6.27
N VAL A 255 -15.69 -0.26 6.68
CA VAL A 255 -15.03 0.33 7.83
C VAL A 255 -15.60 -0.27 9.13
N GLN A 256 -14.72 -0.69 10.03
CA GLN A 256 -15.08 -1.26 11.33
C GLN A 256 -15.25 -0.17 12.41
N ARG A 257 -14.31 0.77 12.48
CA ARG A 257 -14.22 1.76 13.58
C ARG A 257 -13.24 2.88 13.29
N PHE A 258 -13.31 3.93 14.12
CA PHE A 258 -12.48 5.12 14.00
C PHE A 258 -11.83 5.54 15.31
N TYR A 259 -10.68 6.21 15.21
CA TYR A 259 -9.93 6.80 16.31
C TYR A 259 -9.48 8.22 15.95
N ILE A 260 -9.67 9.19 16.83
CA ILE A 260 -9.04 10.51 16.71
C ILE A 260 -7.85 10.56 17.65
N VAL A 261 -6.67 10.77 17.07
CA VAL A 261 -5.38 10.68 17.77
C VAL A 261 -4.51 11.91 17.53
N GLU A 262 -3.60 12.15 18.46
CA GLU A 262 -2.55 13.17 18.38
C GLU A 262 -1.20 12.50 18.61
N LEU A 263 -0.25 12.70 17.69
CA LEU A 263 1.11 12.19 17.83
C LEU A 263 1.93 13.17 18.68
N GLU A 264 2.35 12.76 19.87
CA GLU A 264 3.14 13.61 20.78
C GLU A 264 4.63 13.58 20.42
N ASN A 265 5.14 12.38 20.15
CA ASN A 265 6.52 12.17 19.70
C ASN A 265 6.62 10.88 18.86
N TYR A 266 7.65 10.84 18.02
CA TYR A 266 8.07 9.67 17.27
C TYR A 266 9.58 9.67 17.09
N ASN A 267 10.20 8.53 17.33
CA ASN A 267 11.61 8.29 17.05
C ASN A 267 11.71 7.30 15.86
N PRO A 268 12.10 7.76 14.66
CA PRO A 268 12.12 6.93 13.46
C PRO A 268 13.16 5.79 13.50
N ILE A 269 14.22 5.94 14.30
CA ILE A 269 15.28 4.92 14.41
C ILE A 269 14.78 3.74 15.27
N THR A 270 14.18 4.07 16.42
CA THR A 270 13.72 3.04 17.37
C THR A 270 12.30 2.56 17.08
N GLY A 271 11.52 3.33 16.31
CA GLY A 271 10.09 3.10 16.10
C GLY A 271 9.22 3.48 17.31
N LYS A 272 9.80 3.98 18.42
CA LYS A 272 9.05 4.38 19.62
C LYS A 272 8.23 5.64 19.36
N PHE A 273 7.01 5.68 19.89
CA PHE A 273 6.11 6.82 19.76
C PHE A 273 5.21 6.97 20.97
N ASN A 274 4.70 8.18 21.16
CA ASN A 274 3.64 8.49 22.10
C ASN A 274 2.46 9.07 21.34
N ILE A 275 1.30 8.46 21.53
CA ILE A 275 0.05 8.87 20.89
C ILE A 275 -1.01 9.09 21.97
N THR A 276 -1.79 10.15 21.83
CA THR A 276 -2.92 10.43 22.70
C THR A 276 -4.22 10.24 21.94
N PHE A 277 -5.14 9.48 22.53
CA PHE A 277 -6.45 9.23 21.95
C PHE A 277 -7.47 10.22 22.54
N SER A 278 -8.20 10.90 21.67
CA SER A 278 -9.19 11.91 22.07
C SER A 278 -10.64 11.46 21.86
N LYS A 279 -10.90 10.69 20.79
CA LYS A 279 -12.23 10.15 20.48
C LYS A 279 -12.13 8.79 19.80
N TYR A 280 -13.21 8.02 19.89
CA TYR A 280 -13.45 6.88 19.02
C TYR A 280 -14.82 6.99 18.38
N GLY A 281 -14.99 6.38 17.21
CA GLY A 281 -16.21 6.47 16.42
C GLY A 281 -16.78 5.09 16.12
N ASP A 282 -18.06 4.91 16.41
CA ASP A 282 -18.85 3.78 15.95
C ASP A 282 -19.73 4.18 14.76
N ILE A 283 -20.11 3.22 13.94
CA ILE A 283 -21.00 3.43 12.82
C ILE A 283 -22.40 2.95 13.22
N GLU A 284 -23.36 3.87 13.22
CA GLU A 284 -24.77 3.50 13.28
C GLU A 284 -25.44 3.89 11.96
N LYS A 285 -25.86 2.86 11.20
CA LYS A 285 -26.34 3.00 9.83
C LYS A 285 -25.29 3.63 8.92
N ASN A 286 -25.46 4.90 8.55
CA ASN A 286 -24.62 5.64 7.62
C ASN A 286 -23.92 6.84 8.26
N ILE A 287 -23.94 6.96 9.59
CA ILE A 287 -23.38 8.09 10.33
C ILE A 287 -22.37 7.58 11.35
N ILE A 288 -21.26 8.31 11.49
CA ILE A 288 -20.26 8.07 12.52
C ILE A 288 -20.66 8.82 13.80
N PHE A 289 -20.79 8.08 14.91
CA PHE A 289 -21.08 8.62 16.22
C PHE A 289 -19.79 8.68 17.05
N TRP A 290 -19.27 9.89 17.21
CA TRP A 290 -18.05 10.12 17.97
C TRP A 290 -18.30 10.13 19.47
N LYS A 291 -17.55 9.31 20.19
CA LYS A 291 -17.58 9.18 21.65
C LYS A 291 -16.25 9.68 22.22
N ASN A 292 -16.32 10.38 23.34
CA ASN A 292 -15.13 10.76 24.08
C ASN A 292 -14.52 9.52 24.73
N ILE A 293 -13.18 9.49 24.84
CA ILE A 293 -12.52 8.38 25.51
C ILE A 293 -12.89 8.35 26.99
N ASN A 294 -13.30 7.18 27.45
CA ASN A 294 -13.56 6.91 28.86
C ASN A 294 -12.76 5.67 29.27
N PRO A 295 -11.80 5.76 30.22
CA PRO A 295 -11.04 4.62 30.71
C PRO A 295 -11.87 3.53 31.40
N LYS A 296 -13.18 3.72 31.59
CA LYS A 296 -14.10 2.69 32.08
C LYS A 296 -14.91 2.01 30.97
N ASP A 297 -14.71 2.42 29.72
CA ASP A 297 -15.34 1.82 28.55
C ASP A 297 -14.52 0.60 28.10
N GLU A 298 -14.98 -0.58 28.52
CA GLU A 298 -14.28 -1.84 28.24
C GLU A 298 -14.27 -2.20 26.75
N ILE A 299 -15.31 -1.81 25.98
CA ILE A 299 -15.36 -2.05 24.53
C ILE A 299 -14.26 -1.26 23.85
N TYR A 300 -14.13 0.02 24.19
CA TYR A 300 -13.08 0.86 23.63
C TYR A 300 -11.67 0.36 23.99
N LYS A 301 -11.46 -0.08 25.23
CA LYS A 301 -10.18 -0.71 25.61
C LYS A 301 -9.88 -1.92 24.75
N GLU A 302 -10.84 -2.83 24.59
CA GLU A 302 -10.67 -4.02 23.76
C GLU A 302 -10.29 -3.64 22.32
N TYR A 303 -10.94 -2.61 21.77
CA TYR A 303 -10.67 -2.13 20.42
C TYR A 303 -9.24 -1.62 20.25
N ILE A 304 -8.78 -0.74 21.16
CA ILE A 304 -7.40 -0.26 21.11
C ILE A 304 -6.43 -1.42 21.32
N MET A 305 -6.67 -2.27 22.31
CA MET A 305 -5.78 -3.37 22.67
C MET A 305 -5.63 -4.35 21.51
N SER A 306 -6.69 -4.59 20.75
CA SER A 306 -6.67 -5.40 19.54
C SER A 306 -5.87 -4.72 18.42
N ASP A 307 -6.16 -3.45 18.14
CA ASP A 307 -5.67 -2.79 16.92
C ASP A 307 -4.25 -2.23 17.05
N PHE A 308 -3.83 -1.92 18.27
CA PHE A 308 -2.53 -1.34 18.58
C PHE A 308 -1.61 -2.31 19.34
N LYS A 309 -2.01 -3.59 19.48
CA LYS A 309 -1.28 -4.63 20.24
C LYS A 309 0.22 -4.65 19.94
N GLY A 310 0.57 -4.69 18.65
CA GLY A 310 1.96 -4.81 18.19
C GLY A 310 2.79 -3.55 18.39
N LEU A 311 2.19 -2.47 18.91
CA LEU A 311 2.84 -1.18 19.10
C LEU A 311 3.02 -0.82 20.57
N MET A 312 2.41 -1.57 21.48
CA MET A 312 2.54 -1.34 22.91
C MET A 312 3.78 -2.07 23.45
N GLU A 313 4.62 -1.36 24.19
CA GLU A 313 5.56 -2.01 25.11
C GLU A 313 4.75 -2.63 26.27
N ASP A 314 5.27 -3.70 26.89
CA ASP A 314 4.59 -4.41 27.99
C ASP A 314 4.22 -3.51 29.19
N ASN A 315 4.82 -2.33 29.28
CA ASN A 315 4.65 -1.31 30.31
C ASN A 315 4.08 0.03 29.79
N TYR A 316 3.44 0.06 28.61
CA TYR A 316 2.88 1.30 28.06
C TYR A 316 1.75 1.85 28.94
N GLU A 317 1.94 3.06 29.49
CA GLU A 317 0.92 3.77 30.26
C GLU A 317 0.06 4.65 29.34
N TRP A 318 -1.22 4.30 29.25
CA TRP A 318 -2.20 5.05 28.47
C TRP A 318 -2.47 6.44 29.08
N LYS A 319 -2.18 7.49 28.30
CA LYS A 319 -2.65 8.84 28.61
C LYS A 319 -4.01 9.07 27.96
N PHE A 320 -5.02 9.19 28.80
CA PHE A 320 -6.35 9.57 28.38
C PHE A 320 -6.57 11.05 28.73
N ASN A 321 -6.98 11.85 27.75
CA ASN A 321 -7.49 13.19 28.04
C ASN A 321 -8.85 13.04 28.73
N GLU A 322 -8.83 12.82 30.04
CA GLU A 322 -10.05 12.91 30.84
C GLU A 322 -10.58 14.34 30.75
N ILE A 323 -11.69 14.51 30.05
CA ILE A 323 -12.46 15.75 30.14
C ILE A 323 -12.99 15.79 31.57
N LYS A 324 -12.37 16.63 32.41
CA LYS A 324 -12.94 17.01 33.71
C LYS A 324 -14.35 17.55 33.44
N LYS A 325 -15.35 16.77 33.84
CA LYS A 325 -16.77 17.15 33.73
C LYS A 325 -17.08 18.37 34.57
#